data_AF-A0A0T0M3N1-F1
#
_entry.id   AF-A0A0T0M3N1-F1
#
_cell.length_a   1.000
_cell.length_b   1.000
_cell.length_c   1.000
_cell.angle_alpha   90.00
_cell.angle_beta   90.00
_cell.angle_gamma   90.00
#
_symmetry.space_group_name_H-M   'P 1'
#
loop_
_entity.id
_entity.type
_entity.pdbx_description
1 polymer ?
#
loop_
_entity_poly.entity_id
_entity_poly.type
_entity_poly.pdbx_seq_one_letter_code
_entity_poly.pdbx_strand_id
1 'polypeptide(L)'
;MANPIPYKVQSGETLQDIAKKLGIKDWTKLKEYHNLNAESGQQTPDIPYLGFSLLTPPLEEIYELNGEVPQPDPAEEQISAEQNQKKEKEKEEEEREQENAAKSEHDGKYFVVHNAKCVCDKAVNPKQTANLQVTSHQAIVFNDQTGKWLATEDDRTFIPPVATFGQCKLKPSSGGYLPCQLAAAPKWTKTYESTQVKGKNTLTEISELMCMVGGKITINKHGQIDSVSNAHADNTNPLELASVNPAIEQPPKTDRIPIIDSVEIIIKHTS
;
A
#
# COMPACT_ATOMS: atom_id res chain seq x y z
N MET A 1 16.63 -17.95 46.87
CA MET A 1 17.89 -17.24 47.08
C MET A 1 19.01 -18.19 46.71
N ALA A 2 19.89 -17.78 45.79
CA ALA A 2 21.02 -18.61 45.40
C ALA A 2 22.01 -18.74 46.57
N ASN A 3 22.76 -19.84 46.63
CA ASN A 3 23.60 -20.14 47.78
C ASN A 3 24.85 -19.22 47.79
N PRO A 4 25.29 -18.72 48.96
CA PRO A 4 26.55 -17.99 49.08
C PRO A 4 27.73 -18.80 48.55
N ILE A 5 28.63 -18.14 47.83
CA ILE A 5 29.83 -18.76 47.24
C ILE A 5 31.02 -18.55 48.21
N PRO A 6 31.72 -19.60 48.65
CA PRO A 6 32.89 -19.45 49.52
C PRO A 6 34.12 -18.98 48.73
N TYR A 7 34.72 -17.86 49.16
CA TYR A 7 35.96 -17.28 48.63
C TYR A 7 37.08 -17.34 49.68
N LYS A 8 38.26 -17.83 49.29
CA LYS A 8 39.44 -17.87 50.16
C LYS A 8 40.29 -16.62 49.98
N VAL A 9 40.43 -15.82 51.03
CA VAL A 9 41.24 -14.59 51.05
C VAL A 9 42.72 -14.91 50.80
N GLN A 10 43.34 -14.19 49.86
CA GLN A 10 44.77 -14.30 49.57
C GLN A 10 45.62 -13.37 50.44
N SER A 11 46.93 -13.61 50.49
CA SER A 11 47.84 -12.83 51.35
C SER A 11 47.87 -11.36 50.92
N GLY A 12 47.51 -10.46 51.83
CA GLY A 12 47.51 -9.02 51.60
C GLY A 12 46.29 -8.46 50.84
N GLU A 13 45.29 -9.28 50.49
CA GLU A 13 44.03 -8.78 49.92
C GLU A 13 43.18 -8.08 50.99
N THR A 14 42.65 -6.90 50.69
CA THR A 14 41.65 -6.23 51.53
C THR A 14 40.22 -6.55 51.07
N LEU A 15 39.20 -6.28 51.89
CA LEU A 15 37.80 -6.41 51.47
C LEU A 15 37.47 -5.52 50.25
N GLN A 16 38.15 -4.38 50.13
CA GLN A 16 38.00 -3.48 48.98
C GLN A 16 38.54 -4.13 47.70
N ASP A 17 39.68 -4.81 47.77
CA ASP A 17 40.28 -5.49 46.63
C ASP A 17 39.44 -6.68 46.18
N ILE A 18 38.90 -7.44 47.14
CA ILE A 18 38.01 -8.58 46.87
C ILE A 18 36.69 -8.08 46.26
N ALA A 19 36.09 -7.02 46.81
CA ALA A 19 34.86 -6.42 46.27
C ALA A 19 35.07 -5.95 44.81
N LYS A 20 36.17 -5.26 44.53
CA LYS A 20 36.53 -4.85 43.16
C LYS A 20 36.69 -6.04 42.22
N LYS A 21 37.35 -7.10 42.68
CA LYS A 21 37.57 -8.33 41.89
C LYS A 21 36.27 -9.05 41.55
N LEU A 22 35.28 -8.97 42.43
CA LEU A 22 33.95 -9.56 42.25
C LEU A 22 32.98 -8.61 41.51
N GLY A 23 33.39 -7.38 41.20
CA GLY A 23 32.53 -6.40 40.54
C GLY A 23 31.52 -5.71 41.48
N ILE A 24 31.69 -5.83 42.80
CA ILE A 24 30.83 -5.16 43.79
C ILE A 24 31.30 -3.70 43.93
N LYS A 25 30.44 -2.73 43.59
CA LYS A 25 30.78 -1.29 43.62
C LYS A 25 31.01 -0.76 45.03
N ASP A 26 30.24 -1.25 45.99
CA ASP A 26 30.31 -0.86 47.39
C ASP A 26 30.84 -2.03 48.23
N TRP A 27 32.11 -1.95 48.60
CA TRP A 27 32.78 -3.00 49.37
C TRP A 27 32.15 -3.25 50.73
N THR A 28 31.41 -2.29 51.30
CA THR A 28 30.74 -2.46 52.60
C THR A 28 29.62 -3.50 52.51
N LYS A 29 28.96 -3.60 51.35
CA LYS A 29 27.94 -4.61 51.06
C LYS A 29 28.50 -6.03 51.09
N LEU A 30 29.77 -6.21 50.72
CA LEU A 30 30.44 -7.51 50.84
C LEU A 30 30.65 -7.92 52.31
N LYS A 31 30.98 -6.94 53.16
CA LYS A 31 31.09 -7.15 54.62
C LYS A 31 29.74 -7.52 55.23
N GLU A 32 28.69 -6.79 54.87
CA GLU A 32 27.30 -7.04 55.30
C GLU A 32 26.81 -8.40 54.84
N TYR A 33 27.02 -8.74 53.56
CA TYR A 33 26.62 -10.02 52.99
C TYR A 33 27.23 -11.20 53.73
N HIS A 34 28.54 -11.16 54.00
CA HIS A 34 29.18 -12.22 54.77
C HIS A 34 28.62 -12.32 56.19
N ASN A 35 28.46 -11.20 56.89
CA ASN A 35 27.99 -11.20 58.28
C ASN A 35 26.53 -11.66 58.41
N LEU A 36 25.70 -11.47 57.37
CA LEU A 36 24.33 -11.98 57.32
C LEU A 36 24.26 -13.50 57.06
N ASN A 37 25.25 -14.05 56.35
CA ASN A 37 25.26 -15.45 55.93
C ASN A 37 26.21 -16.34 56.76
N ALA A 38 27.08 -15.76 57.58
CA ALA A 38 28.03 -16.48 58.43
C ALA A 38 27.42 -16.89 59.78
N GLU A 39 27.97 -17.95 60.39
CA GLU A 39 27.55 -18.39 61.72
C GLU A 39 28.03 -17.42 62.83
N SER A 40 27.29 -17.37 63.94
CA SER A 40 27.63 -16.53 65.10
C SER A 40 29.08 -16.73 65.55
N GLY A 41 29.90 -15.67 65.47
CA GLY A 41 31.33 -15.68 65.82
C GLY A 41 32.29 -15.76 64.63
N GLN A 42 31.79 -15.88 63.40
CA GLN A 42 32.58 -15.86 62.17
C GLN A 42 32.49 -14.52 61.42
N GLN A 43 32.23 -13.42 62.13
CA GLN A 43 32.13 -12.10 61.50
C GLN A 43 33.44 -11.72 60.81
N THR A 44 33.34 -10.97 59.71
CA THR A 44 34.51 -10.46 59.00
C THR A 44 35.40 -9.64 59.95
N PRO A 45 36.68 -10.00 60.12
CA PRO A 45 37.63 -9.18 60.87
C PRO A 45 37.90 -7.86 60.11
N ASP A 46 38.32 -6.81 60.84
CA ASP A 46 38.62 -5.50 60.23
C ASP A 46 39.76 -5.57 59.20
N ILE A 47 40.66 -6.54 59.36
CA ILE A 47 41.69 -6.88 58.38
C ILE A 47 41.57 -8.38 58.08
N PRO A 48 41.13 -8.77 56.87
CA PRO A 48 41.03 -10.17 56.51
C PRO A 48 42.43 -10.81 56.42
N TYR A 49 42.57 -12.00 56.99
CA TYR A 49 43.84 -12.74 57.03
C TYR A 49 43.85 -13.85 55.98
N LEU A 50 45.07 -14.28 55.61
CA LEU A 50 45.29 -15.35 54.64
C LEU A 50 44.51 -16.62 55.02
N GLY A 51 43.72 -17.14 54.08
CA GLY A 51 42.96 -18.38 54.26
C GLY A 51 41.61 -18.22 54.95
N PHE A 52 41.21 -17.00 55.33
CA PHE A 52 39.85 -16.72 55.78
C PHE A 52 38.83 -17.05 54.67
N SER A 53 37.74 -17.72 55.04
CA SER A 53 36.67 -18.11 54.12
C SER A 53 35.57 -17.05 54.13
N LEU A 54 35.64 -16.12 53.19
CA LEU A 54 34.61 -15.11 52.99
C LEU A 54 33.44 -15.71 52.20
N LEU A 55 32.22 -15.36 52.57
CA LEU A 55 31.01 -15.74 51.82
C LEU A 55 30.68 -14.58 50.90
N THR A 56 30.61 -14.86 49.60
CA THR A 56 30.40 -13.85 48.56
C THR A 56 29.08 -14.11 47.83
N PRO A 57 28.37 -13.06 47.42
CA PRO A 57 27.12 -13.20 46.68
C PRO A 57 27.33 -13.84 45.29
N PRO A 58 26.35 -14.59 44.76
CA PRO A 58 26.31 -15.02 43.36
C PRO A 58 26.16 -13.82 42.42
N LEU A 59 26.47 -14.02 41.14
CA LEU A 59 26.57 -12.93 40.16
C LEU A 59 25.25 -12.14 40.01
N GLU A 60 24.11 -12.83 40.04
CA GLU A 60 22.78 -12.21 39.99
C GLU A 60 22.54 -11.25 41.16
N GLU A 61 22.95 -11.65 42.37
CA GLU A 61 22.82 -10.84 43.58
C GLU A 61 23.85 -9.70 43.62
N ILE A 62 25.00 -9.85 42.95
CA ILE A 62 25.95 -8.74 42.74
C ILE A 62 25.31 -7.63 41.88
N TYR A 63 24.58 -7.98 40.81
CA TYR A 63 23.84 -7.00 40.03
C TYR A 63 22.79 -6.28 40.89
N GLU A 64 22.04 -7.01 41.72
CA GLU A 64 21.08 -6.42 42.66
C GLU A 64 21.75 -5.48 43.68
N LEU A 65 22.86 -5.89 44.29
CA LEU A 65 23.66 -5.07 45.21
C LEU A 65 24.22 -3.82 44.53
N ASN A 66 24.48 -3.87 43.23
CA ASN A 66 24.93 -2.73 42.43
C ASN A 66 23.78 -1.86 41.89
N GLY A 67 22.52 -2.30 42.03
CA GLY A 67 21.36 -1.66 41.40
C GLY A 67 21.39 -1.76 39.87
N GLU A 68 22.04 -2.78 39.33
CA GLU A 68 22.19 -3.05 37.90
C GLU A 68 21.22 -4.14 37.46
N VAL A 69 20.77 -4.06 36.22
CA VAL A 69 19.99 -5.14 35.59
C VAL A 69 20.99 -6.09 34.94
N PRO A 70 20.89 -7.42 35.14
CA PRO A 70 21.72 -8.39 34.44
C PRO A 70 21.66 -8.11 32.94
N GLN A 71 22.82 -7.91 32.30
CA GLN A 71 22.84 -7.77 30.85
C GLN A 71 22.45 -9.11 30.23
N PRO A 72 21.48 -9.13 29.30
CA PRO A 72 21.11 -10.37 28.63
C PRO A 72 22.33 -10.96 27.93
N ASP A 73 22.45 -12.29 27.98
CA ASP A 73 23.52 -12.98 27.25
C ASP A 73 23.41 -12.59 25.77
N PRO A 74 24.50 -12.16 25.10
CA PRO A 74 24.49 -11.87 23.67
C PRO A 74 23.82 -12.96 22.82
N ALA A 75 23.88 -14.23 23.22
CA ALA A 75 23.20 -15.32 22.56
C ALA A 75 21.67 -15.30 22.75
N GLU A 76 21.19 -14.95 23.95
CA GLU A 76 19.76 -14.82 24.24
C GLU A 76 19.14 -13.61 23.53
N GLU A 77 19.88 -12.50 23.46
CA GLU A 77 19.46 -11.29 22.75
C GLU A 77 19.36 -11.54 21.22
N GLN A 78 20.30 -12.30 20.65
CA GLN A 78 20.25 -12.72 19.25
C GLN A 78 19.05 -13.62 18.95
N ILE A 79 18.78 -14.62 19.81
CA ILE A 79 17.62 -15.52 19.65
C ILE A 79 16.31 -14.73 19.72
N SER A 80 16.20 -13.78 20.65
CA SER A 80 15.03 -12.91 20.77
C SER A 80 14.83 -12.03 19.53
N ALA A 81 15.90 -11.43 19.02
CA ALA A 81 15.86 -10.61 17.81
C ALA A 81 15.45 -11.42 16.57
N GLU A 82 15.97 -12.64 16.39
CA GLU A 82 15.60 -13.52 15.29
C GLU A 82 14.15 -14.00 15.38
N GLN A 83 13.66 -14.31 16.59
CA GLN A 83 12.26 -14.66 16.81
C GLN A 83 11.32 -13.50 16.48
N ASN A 84 11.68 -12.28 16.87
CA ASN A 84 10.88 -11.09 16.57
C ASN A 84 10.87 -10.79 15.07
N GLN A 85 12.02 -10.84 14.39
CA GLN A 85 12.08 -10.68 12.94
C GLN A 85 11.27 -11.74 12.19
N LYS A 86 11.24 -12.97 12.68
CA LYS A 86 10.48 -14.05 12.05
C LYS A 86 8.97 -13.83 12.21
N LYS A 87 8.52 -13.42 13.40
CA LYS A 87 7.12 -13.05 13.65
C LYS A 87 6.66 -11.85 12.82
N GLU A 88 7.52 -10.83 12.67
CA GLU A 88 7.21 -9.68 11.82
C GLU A 88 7.06 -10.10 10.35
N LYS A 89 7.95 -10.95 9.84
CA LYS A 89 7.85 -11.49 8.48
C LYS A 89 6.60 -12.32 8.27
N GLU A 90 6.25 -13.22 9.19
CA GLU A 90 5.03 -14.02 9.12
C GLU A 90 3.78 -13.13 9.11
N LYS A 91 3.76 -12.07 9.94
CA LYS A 91 2.67 -11.09 9.97
C LYS A 91 2.56 -10.29 8.67
N GLU A 92 3.68 -9.83 8.10
CA GLU A 92 3.68 -9.14 6.80
C GLU A 92 3.22 -10.07 5.66
N GLU A 93 3.56 -11.35 5.70
CA GLU A 93 3.13 -12.33 4.71
C GLU A 93 1.62 -12.59 4.81
N GLU A 94 1.08 -12.76 6.02
CA GLU A 94 -0.36 -12.86 6.27
C GLU A 94 -1.12 -11.60 5.81
N GLU A 95 -0.59 -10.40 6.09
CA GLU A 95 -1.19 -9.13 5.63
C GLU A 95 -1.20 -9.03 4.10
N ARG A 96 -0.13 -9.46 3.41
CA ARG A 96 -0.07 -9.50 1.94
C ARG A 96 -1.01 -10.54 1.34
N GLU A 97 -1.14 -11.70 1.97
CA GLU A 97 -2.09 -12.74 1.56
C GLU A 97 -3.53 -12.26 1.72
N GLN A 98 -3.85 -11.59 2.83
CA GLN A 98 -5.16 -10.98 3.04
C GLN A 98 -5.45 -9.85 2.04
N GLU A 99 -4.47 -8.98 1.77
CA GLU A 99 -4.60 -7.92 0.75
C GLU A 99 -4.83 -8.52 -0.65
N ASN A 100 -4.10 -9.58 -1.00
CA ASN A 100 -4.29 -10.28 -2.28
C ASN A 100 -5.63 -11.03 -2.35
N ALA A 101 -6.11 -11.59 -1.25
CA ALA A 101 -7.44 -12.20 -1.17
C ALA A 101 -8.57 -11.17 -1.24
N ALA A 102 -8.32 -9.92 -0.82
CA ALA A 102 -9.27 -8.82 -0.87
C ALA A 102 -9.29 -8.07 -2.22
N LYS A 103 -8.33 -8.32 -3.11
CA LYS A 103 -8.29 -7.68 -4.44
C LYS A 103 -9.50 -8.10 -5.27
N SER A 104 -10.31 -7.11 -5.67
CA SER A 104 -11.46 -7.33 -6.54
C SER A 104 -10.99 -7.53 -7.98
N GLU A 105 -11.72 -8.33 -8.78
CA GLU A 105 -11.50 -8.39 -10.24
C GLU A 105 -11.64 -7.01 -10.93
N HIS A 106 -12.30 -6.08 -10.24
CA HIS A 106 -12.50 -4.70 -10.63
C HIS A 106 -11.31 -3.77 -10.32
N ASP A 107 -10.33 -4.22 -9.54
CA ASP A 107 -9.18 -3.39 -9.17
C ASP A 107 -8.34 -3.06 -10.41
N GLY A 108 -8.05 -1.76 -10.57
CA GLY A 108 -7.36 -1.25 -11.75
C GLY A 108 -8.22 -1.19 -13.03
N LYS A 109 -9.54 -1.39 -12.94
CA LYS A 109 -10.48 -1.20 -14.06
C LYS A 109 -11.12 0.18 -14.02
N TYR A 110 -11.32 0.78 -15.19
CA TYR A 110 -12.01 2.07 -15.27
C TYR A 110 -13.52 1.91 -15.08
N PHE A 111 -14.10 2.88 -14.38
CA PHE A 111 -15.54 3.06 -14.30
C PHE A 111 -16.15 3.43 -15.66
N VAL A 112 -17.33 2.90 -15.96
CA VAL A 112 -18.03 3.20 -17.22
C VAL A 112 -18.94 4.40 -17.02
N VAL A 113 -18.90 5.35 -17.95
CA VAL A 113 -19.75 6.55 -17.90
C VAL A 113 -20.63 6.67 -19.14
N HIS A 114 -21.54 7.64 -19.12
CA HIS A 114 -22.41 7.97 -20.25
C HIS A 114 -21.61 8.20 -21.55
N ASN A 115 -22.14 7.64 -22.66
CA ASN A 115 -21.49 7.54 -23.97
C ASN A 115 -20.27 6.62 -24.03
N ALA A 116 -20.12 5.67 -23.09
CA ALA A 116 -19.22 4.54 -23.27
C ALA A 116 -19.54 3.77 -24.57
N LYS A 117 -18.51 3.32 -25.27
CA LYS A 117 -18.68 2.53 -26.49
C LYS A 117 -18.73 1.06 -26.13
N CYS A 118 -19.79 0.38 -26.52
CA CYS A 118 -19.97 -1.05 -26.31
C CYS A 118 -19.98 -1.78 -27.65
N VAL A 119 -19.66 -3.08 -27.62
CA VAL A 119 -19.65 -3.96 -28.79
C VAL A 119 -20.45 -5.23 -28.49
N CYS A 120 -21.01 -5.86 -29.52
CA CYS A 120 -21.70 -7.15 -29.42
C CYS A 120 -20.95 -8.21 -30.22
N ASP A 121 -20.69 -9.37 -29.62
CA ASP A 121 -19.95 -10.47 -30.25
C ASP A 121 -20.66 -11.08 -31.48
N LYS A 122 -21.97 -10.86 -31.61
CA LYS A 122 -22.78 -11.31 -32.76
C LYS A 122 -23.00 -10.24 -33.83
N ALA A 123 -22.34 -9.08 -33.73
CA ALA A 123 -22.33 -8.12 -34.82
C ALA A 123 -21.64 -8.72 -36.05
N VAL A 124 -22.20 -8.50 -37.25
CA VAL A 124 -21.57 -8.87 -38.52
C VAL A 124 -20.26 -8.10 -38.70
N ASN A 125 -20.29 -6.78 -38.44
CA ASN A 125 -19.11 -5.94 -38.36
C ASN A 125 -18.60 -5.89 -36.90
N PRO A 126 -17.45 -6.49 -36.57
CA PRO A 126 -16.93 -6.52 -35.21
C PRO A 126 -16.47 -5.14 -34.69
N LYS A 127 -16.27 -4.16 -35.58
CA LYS A 127 -15.93 -2.78 -35.21
C LYS A 127 -17.18 -1.91 -34.94
N GLN A 128 -18.37 -2.44 -35.16
CA GLN A 128 -19.60 -1.70 -34.92
C GLN A 128 -19.80 -1.52 -33.42
N THR A 129 -19.82 -0.26 -32.99
CA THR A 129 -20.06 0.11 -31.60
C THR A 129 -21.43 0.78 -31.43
N ALA A 130 -21.99 0.68 -30.23
CA ALA A 130 -23.13 1.48 -29.79
C ALA A 130 -22.76 2.25 -28.51
N ASN A 131 -23.29 3.45 -28.36
CA ASN A 131 -23.04 4.28 -27.19
C ASN A 131 -24.02 3.94 -26.06
N LEU A 132 -23.52 3.56 -24.90
CA LEU A 132 -24.31 3.35 -23.70
C LEU A 132 -24.93 4.66 -23.21
N GLN A 133 -26.22 4.64 -22.91
CA GLN A 133 -26.96 5.75 -22.33
C GLN A 133 -27.26 5.46 -20.86
N VAL A 134 -26.67 6.28 -19.99
CA VAL A 134 -27.04 6.34 -18.58
C VAL A 134 -28.39 7.05 -18.45
N THR A 135 -29.37 6.32 -17.98
CA THR A 135 -30.79 6.71 -17.81
C THR A 135 -31.28 6.50 -16.37
N SER A 136 -30.54 5.73 -15.57
CA SER A 136 -30.82 5.44 -14.16
C SER A 136 -30.75 6.69 -13.27
N HIS A 137 -29.92 7.67 -13.63
CA HIS A 137 -29.79 8.94 -12.93
C HIS A 137 -29.10 10.01 -13.79
N GLN A 138 -29.17 11.26 -13.32
CA GLN A 138 -28.40 12.38 -13.84
C GLN A 138 -27.58 13.10 -12.73
N ALA A 139 -27.37 12.43 -11.59
CA ALA A 139 -26.86 13.08 -10.37
C ALA A 139 -25.34 13.00 -10.18
N ILE A 140 -24.73 11.83 -10.38
CA ILE A 140 -23.29 11.64 -10.11
C ILE A 140 -22.52 11.78 -11.41
N VAL A 141 -21.68 12.81 -11.46
CA VAL A 141 -20.73 13.08 -12.55
C VAL A 141 -19.36 12.56 -12.12
N PHE A 142 -18.69 11.81 -12.97
CA PHE A 142 -17.31 11.38 -12.72
C PHE A 142 -16.32 12.46 -13.17
N ASN A 143 -15.37 12.84 -12.32
CA ASN A 143 -14.31 13.82 -12.57
C ASN A 143 -14.78 15.23 -13.03
N ASP A 144 -15.92 15.72 -12.50
CA ASP A 144 -16.50 17.04 -12.84
C ASP A 144 -16.76 17.30 -14.34
N GLN A 145 -16.74 16.24 -15.16
CA GLN A 145 -17.00 16.31 -16.60
C GLN A 145 -18.51 16.32 -16.85
N THR A 146 -19.08 17.52 -17.00
CA THR A 146 -20.52 17.71 -17.22
C THR A 146 -21.07 16.76 -18.29
N GLY A 147 -22.12 15.99 -17.95
CA GLY A 147 -22.74 15.02 -18.86
C GLY A 147 -22.09 13.61 -18.87
N LYS A 148 -21.12 13.33 -18.00
CA LYS A 148 -20.51 12.00 -17.81
C LYS A 148 -21.03 11.31 -16.55
N TRP A 149 -22.29 10.89 -16.60
CA TRP A 149 -22.91 10.16 -15.50
C TRP A 149 -22.34 8.75 -15.39
N LEU A 150 -22.08 8.29 -14.17
CA LEU A 150 -21.61 6.93 -13.91
C LEU A 150 -22.69 5.91 -14.31
N ALA A 151 -22.30 4.83 -15.00
CA ALA A 151 -23.23 3.81 -15.44
C ALA A 151 -23.48 2.78 -14.33
N THR A 152 -24.73 2.32 -14.23
CA THR A 152 -25.19 1.33 -13.25
C THR A 152 -25.69 0.07 -13.94
N GLU A 153 -25.90 -0.98 -13.14
CA GLU A 153 -26.44 -2.28 -13.58
C GLU A 153 -27.81 -2.21 -14.30
N ASP A 154 -28.53 -1.08 -14.21
CA ASP A 154 -29.83 -0.88 -14.84
C ASP A 154 -29.75 -0.18 -16.20
N ASP A 155 -28.61 0.44 -16.53
CA ASP A 155 -28.43 1.25 -17.74
C ASP A 155 -28.22 0.37 -18.96
N ARG A 156 -29.28 0.14 -19.74
CA ARG A 156 -29.30 -0.84 -20.84
C ARG A 156 -29.76 -0.25 -22.17
N THR A 157 -29.84 1.06 -22.22
CA THR A 157 -30.25 1.81 -23.40
C THR A 157 -29.02 2.19 -24.21
N PHE A 158 -29.10 2.08 -25.53
CA PHE A 158 -27.97 2.33 -26.42
C PHE A 158 -28.37 3.23 -27.59
N ILE A 159 -27.39 3.96 -28.12
CA ILE A 159 -27.52 4.75 -29.35
C ILE A 159 -26.59 4.15 -30.43
N PRO A 160 -27.11 3.85 -31.63
CA PRO A 160 -28.50 4.04 -32.06
C PRO A 160 -29.48 3.00 -31.47
N PRO A 161 -30.77 3.35 -31.30
CA PRO A 161 -31.78 2.40 -30.77
C PRO A 161 -32.22 1.35 -31.81
N VAL A 162 -32.11 1.68 -33.10
CA VAL A 162 -32.36 0.75 -34.21
C VAL A 162 -31.03 0.36 -34.81
N ALA A 163 -30.89 -0.92 -35.18
CA ALA A 163 -29.63 -1.45 -35.70
C ALA A 163 -28.45 -1.16 -34.74
N THR A 164 -28.67 -1.31 -33.44
CA THR A 164 -27.75 -0.88 -32.37
C THR A 164 -26.32 -1.32 -32.62
N PHE A 165 -26.12 -2.59 -32.96
CA PHE A 165 -24.82 -3.15 -33.34
C PHE A 165 -24.74 -3.53 -34.83
N GLY A 166 -25.45 -2.79 -35.70
CA GLY A 166 -25.48 -3.03 -37.15
C GLY A 166 -26.31 -4.25 -37.51
N GLN A 167 -25.81 -5.13 -38.39
CA GLN A 167 -26.43 -6.40 -38.72
C GLN A 167 -26.09 -7.49 -37.70
N CYS A 168 -27.04 -8.37 -37.38
CA CYS A 168 -26.89 -9.40 -36.34
C CYS A 168 -26.75 -10.81 -36.93
N LYS A 169 -25.65 -11.51 -36.61
CA LYS A 169 -25.37 -12.89 -37.05
C LYS A 169 -26.42 -13.92 -36.59
N LEU A 170 -27.14 -13.62 -35.50
CA LEU A 170 -28.19 -14.48 -34.97
C LEU A 170 -29.58 -14.22 -35.58
N LYS A 171 -29.68 -13.31 -36.57
CA LYS A 171 -30.92 -13.04 -37.31
C LYS A 171 -30.71 -13.20 -38.82
N PRO A 172 -30.48 -14.43 -39.33
CA PRO A 172 -30.32 -14.66 -40.76
C PRO A 172 -31.62 -14.36 -41.53
N SER A 173 -31.48 -13.92 -42.78
CA SER A 173 -32.56 -13.74 -43.75
C SER A 173 -32.11 -14.18 -45.14
N SER A 174 -33.03 -14.29 -46.10
CA SER A 174 -32.73 -14.77 -47.46
C SER A 174 -31.67 -13.95 -48.22
N GLY A 175 -31.35 -12.73 -47.77
CA GLY A 175 -30.35 -11.85 -48.37
C GLY A 175 -29.19 -11.45 -47.43
N GLY A 176 -29.00 -12.15 -46.31
CA GLY A 176 -27.94 -11.86 -45.35
C GLY A 176 -28.43 -11.89 -43.91
N TYR A 177 -28.27 -10.77 -43.19
CA TYR A 177 -28.62 -10.65 -41.79
C TYR A 177 -29.50 -9.43 -41.53
N LEU A 178 -30.52 -9.60 -40.68
CA LEU A 178 -31.38 -8.51 -40.27
C LEU A 178 -30.64 -7.55 -39.33
N PRO A 179 -31.05 -6.27 -39.29
CA PRO A 179 -30.55 -5.31 -38.32
C PRO A 179 -30.73 -5.78 -36.87
N CYS A 180 -29.77 -5.42 -36.02
CA CYS A 180 -29.81 -5.66 -34.60
C CYS A 180 -31.01 -4.94 -33.98
N GLN A 181 -31.99 -5.71 -33.53
CA GLN A 181 -33.01 -5.26 -32.59
C GLN A 181 -32.59 -5.80 -31.23
N LEU A 182 -31.99 -4.93 -30.42
CA LEU A 182 -31.42 -5.32 -29.14
C LEU A 182 -32.54 -5.74 -28.17
N ALA A 183 -32.43 -6.96 -27.64
CA ALA A 183 -33.24 -7.44 -26.52
C ALA A 183 -32.32 -7.62 -25.31
N ALA A 184 -32.04 -6.54 -24.58
CA ALA A 184 -31.13 -6.58 -23.43
C ALA A 184 -31.70 -7.38 -22.26
N ALA A 185 -30.84 -8.14 -21.57
CA ALA A 185 -31.17 -8.78 -20.30
C ALA A 185 -31.59 -7.75 -19.24
N PRO A 186 -32.25 -8.16 -18.14
CA PRO A 186 -32.72 -7.23 -17.10
C PRO A 186 -31.61 -6.42 -16.44
N LYS A 187 -30.41 -7.00 -16.29
CA LYS A 187 -29.27 -6.42 -15.58
C LYS A 187 -27.95 -6.77 -16.24
N TRP A 188 -26.94 -5.94 -15.99
CA TRP A 188 -25.54 -6.27 -16.26
C TRP A 188 -25.01 -7.31 -15.27
N THR A 189 -23.99 -8.05 -15.69
CA THR A 189 -23.20 -8.95 -14.84
C THR A 189 -21.77 -8.42 -14.71
N LYS A 190 -21.00 -8.97 -13.76
CA LYS A 190 -19.67 -8.46 -13.40
C LYS A 190 -19.72 -6.96 -13.08
N THR A 191 -20.61 -6.60 -12.17
CA THR A 191 -20.79 -5.23 -11.71
C THR A 191 -20.01 -5.02 -10.42
N TYR A 192 -19.57 -3.79 -10.17
CA TYR A 192 -18.76 -3.48 -9.00
C TYR A 192 -19.67 -3.12 -7.82
N GLU A 193 -19.68 -3.97 -6.81
CA GLU A 193 -20.57 -3.85 -5.64
C GLU A 193 -20.11 -2.79 -4.65
N SER A 194 -18.80 -2.57 -4.52
CA SER A 194 -18.22 -1.66 -3.53
C SER A 194 -18.55 -0.18 -3.82
N THR A 195 -18.83 0.17 -5.08
CA THR A 195 -19.27 1.52 -5.46
C THR A 195 -20.69 1.44 -6.01
N GLN A 196 -21.63 2.15 -5.37
CA GLN A 196 -23.04 2.14 -5.75
C GLN A 196 -23.56 3.55 -6.02
N VAL A 197 -24.47 3.66 -6.99
CA VAL A 197 -25.24 4.89 -7.22
C VAL A 197 -26.70 4.62 -6.93
N LYS A 198 -27.25 5.33 -5.94
CA LYS A 198 -28.64 5.14 -5.48
C LYS A 198 -28.96 3.67 -5.14
N GLY A 199 -28.01 2.97 -4.53
CA GLY A 199 -28.15 1.56 -4.13
C GLY A 199 -28.04 0.54 -5.29
N LYS A 200 -27.52 0.96 -6.44
CA LYS A 200 -27.29 0.10 -7.62
C LYS A 200 -25.81 -0.05 -7.89
N ASN A 201 -25.38 -1.25 -8.24
CA ASN A 201 -23.98 -1.53 -8.53
C ASN A 201 -23.52 -0.78 -9.79
N THR A 202 -22.25 -0.39 -9.79
CA THR A 202 -21.66 0.38 -10.89
C THR A 202 -21.01 -0.51 -11.93
N LEU A 203 -20.89 0.00 -13.15
CA LEU A 203 -20.24 -0.71 -14.25
C LEU A 203 -18.76 -0.35 -14.33
N THR A 204 -17.94 -1.34 -14.71
CA THR A 204 -16.53 -1.20 -15.04
C THR A 204 -16.25 -1.80 -16.42
N GLU A 205 -15.02 -1.69 -16.92
CA GLU A 205 -14.62 -2.24 -18.22
C GLU A 205 -14.88 -3.74 -18.40
N ILE A 206 -14.92 -4.50 -17.30
CA ILE A 206 -15.19 -5.94 -17.33
C ILE A 206 -16.68 -6.29 -17.24
N SER A 207 -17.55 -5.29 -17.06
CA SER A 207 -18.99 -5.52 -16.99
C SER A 207 -19.55 -5.99 -18.32
N GLU A 208 -20.48 -6.96 -18.26
CA GLU A 208 -21.06 -7.61 -19.43
C GLU A 208 -22.59 -7.52 -19.40
N LEU A 209 -23.22 -7.39 -20.57
CA LEU A 209 -24.67 -7.42 -20.72
C LEU A 209 -25.06 -8.49 -21.73
N MET A 210 -25.92 -9.41 -21.32
CA MET A 210 -26.45 -10.42 -22.23
C MET A 210 -27.59 -9.85 -23.06
N CYS A 211 -27.62 -10.19 -24.34
CA CYS A 211 -28.78 -10.04 -25.21
C CYS A 211 -29.58 -11.35 -25.16
N MET A 212 -30.89 -11.27 -24.91
CA MET A 212 -31.79 -12.42 -24.84
C MET A 212 -31.87 -13.21 -26.16
N VAL A 213 -31.44 -12.63 -27.29
CA VAL A 213 -31.28 -13.33 -28.57
C VAL A 213 -30.06 -14.28 -28.57
N GLY A 214 -29.11 -14.10 -27.64
CA GLY A 214 -27.91 -14.94 -27.49
C GLY A 214 -26.58 -14.23 -27.78
N GLY A 215 -26.57 -12.91 -27.90
CA GLY A 215 -25.34 -12.13 -28.01
C GLY A 215 -24.83 -11.64 -26.66
N LYS A 216 -23.53 -11.37 -26.56
CA LYS A 216 -22.88 -10.78 -25.40
C LYS A 216 -22.35 -9.40 -25.75
N ILE A 217 -22.70 -8.42 -24.91
CA ILE A 217 -22.31 -7.02 -25.05
C ILE A 217 -21.23 -6.72 -24.01
N THR A 218 -20.11 -6.14 -24.46
CA THR A 218 -18.99 -5.77 -23.61
C THR A 218 -18.60 -4.31 -23.81
N ILE A 219 -17.90 -3.74 -22.83
CA ILE A 219 -17.37 -2.38 -22.91
C ILE A 219 -16.12 -2.39 -23.80
N ASN A 220 -16.09 -1.52 -24.81
CA ASN A 220 -14.93 -1.29 -25.67
C ASN A 220 -14.19 0.00 -25.31
N LYS A 221 -14.90 1.05 -24.90
CA LYS A 221 -14.34 2.27 -24.31
C LYS A 221 -15.20 2.72 -23.15
N HIS A 222 -14.61 2.94 -21.98
CA HIS A 222 -15.31 3.34 -20.76
C HIS A 222 -15.99 4.72 -20.84
N GLY A 223 -15.63 5.55 -21.81
CA GLY A 223 -16.32 6.79 -22.12
C GLY A 223 -15.92 7.99 -21.27
N GLN A 224 -14.98 7.83 -20.34
CA GLN A 224 -14.38 8.95 -19.61
C GLN A 224 -13.49 9.75 -20.57
N ILE A 225 -13.27 11.03 -20.31
CA ILE A 225 -12.27 11.82 -21.02
C ILE A 225 -10.94 11.61 -20.30
N ASP A 226 -9.92 11.18 -21.04
CA ASP A 226 -8.56 11.08 -20.52
C ASP A 226 -8.10 12.48 -20.11
N SER A 227 -7.94 12.72 -18.80
CA SER A 227 -7.39 13.96 -18.27
C SER A 227 -5.93 14.22 -18.68
N VAL A 228 -5.30 13.26 -19.38
CA VAL A 228 -3.95 13.36 -19.94
C VAL A 228 -3.95 14.01 -21.34
N SER A 229 -5.01 14.72 -21.73
CA SER A 229 -4.95 15.62 -22.89
C SER A 229 -4.64 17.05 -22.45
N ASN A 230 -3.34 17.40 -22.57
CA ASN A 230 -2.77 18.75 -22.74
C ASN A 230 -2.40 19.61 -21.52
N ALA A 231 -2.68 19.22 -20.26
CA ALA A 231 -2.22 20.04 -19.11
C ALA A 231 -0.84 19.63 -18.56
N HIS A 232 -0.48 18.34 -18.60
CA HIS A 232 0.81 17.84 -18.10
C HIS A 232 1.85 17.60 -19.20
N ALA A 233 1.42 17.34 -20.45
CA ALA A 233 2.34 17.18 -21.58
C ALA A 233 2.90 18.54 -22.06
N ASP A 234 2.10 19.61 -22.03
CA ASP A 234 2.49 20.92 -22.55
C ASP A 234 3.26 21.79 -21.53
N ASN A 235 3.20 21.44 -20.23
CA ASN A 235 3.92 22.15 -19.16
C ASN A 235 5.13 21.40 -18.59
N THR A 236 5.41 20.18 -19.07
CA THR A 236 6.64 19.49 -18.69
C THR A 236 7.76 19.98 -19.61
N ASN A 237 8.71 20.72 -19.05
CA ASN A 237 9.91 21.12 -19.78
C ASN A 237 10.68 19.85 -20.21
N PRO A 238 10.88 19.61 -21.52
CA PRO A 238 11.62 18.44 -22.02
C PRO A 238 13.02 18.31 -21.40
N LEU A 239 13.62 19.43 -20.98
CA LEU A 239 14.92 19.47 -20.32
C LEU A 239 14.89 18.89 -18.89
N GLU A 240 13.80 19.09 -18.15
CA GLU A 240 13.66 18.50 -16.81
C GLU A 240 13.36 17.00 -16.90
N LEU A 241 12.56 16.59 -17.88
CA LEU A 241 12.22 15.18 -18.08
C LEU A 241 13.42 14.35 -18.57
N ALA A 242 14.28 14.92 -19.42
CA ALA A 242 15.54 14.31 -19.83
C ALA A 242 16.59 14.25 -18.70
N SER A 243 16.43 15.05 -17.64
CA SER A 243 17.35 15.04 -16.47
C SER A 243 17.10 13.87 -15.53
N VAL A 244 15.88 13.32 -15.52
CA VAL A 244 15.47 12.20 -14.64
C VAL A 244 15.33 10.87 -15.37
N ASN A 245 15.24 10.89 -16.71
CA ASN A 245 15.17 9.68 -17.53
C ASN A 245 16.15 9.75 -18.72
N PRO A 246 17.30 9.04 -18.64
CA PRO A 246 18.32 9.02 -19.70
C PRO A 246 17.85 8.44 -21.05
N ALA A 247 16.69 7.77 -21.11
CA ALA A 247 16.16 7.15 -22.32
C ALA A 247 15.34 8.12 -23.21
N ILE A 248 15.20 9.38 -22.81
CA ILE A 248 14.44 10.39 -23.56
C ILE A 248 15.41 11.26 -24.36
N GLU A 249 15.30 11.21 -25.70
CA GLU A 249 16.08 12.06 -26.60
C GLU A 249 15.66 13.54 -26.46
N GLN A 250 16.62 14.44 -26.30
CA GLN A 250 16.33 15.88 -26.23
C GLN A 250 15.80 16.39 -27.57
N PRO A 251 14.72 17.19 -27.59
CA PRO A 251 14.22 17.76 -28.83
C PRO A 251 15.26 18.71 -29.44
N PRO A 252 15.40 18.74 -30.79
CA PRO A 252 16.36 19.60 -31.46
C PRO A 252 16.02 21.09 -31.22
N LYS A 253 17.02 21.86 -30.77
CA LYS A 253 16.89 23.31 -30.59
C LYS A 253 16.51 23.96 -31.92
N THR A 254 15.31 24.51 -31.99
CA THR A 254 14.86 25.26 -33.16
C THR A 254 15.02 26.74 -32.85
N ASP A 255 16.05 27.36 -33.39
CA ASP A 255 16.24 28.82 -33.32
C ASP A 255 15.18 29.49 -34.21
N ARG A 256 14.03 29.86 -33.62
CA ARG A 256 13.07 30.74 -34.29
C ARG A 256 13.11 32.11 -33.64
N ILE A 257 13.61 33.07 -34.41
CA ILE A 257 13.51 34.50 -34.13
C ILE A 257 12.00 34.85 -34.08
N PRO A 258 11.53 35.58 -33.06
CA PRO A 258 10.11 35.95 -32.96
C PRO A 258 9.73 36.91 -34.09
N ILE A 259 8.66 36.57 -34.82
CA ILE A 259 8.02 37.47 -35.78
C ILE A 259 7.01 38.33 -35.01
N ILE A 260 7.17 39.64 -35.06
CA ILE A 260 6.27 40.62 -34.45
C ILE A 260 5.18 40.94 -35.49
N ASP A 261 3.96 40.44 -35.28
CA ASP A 261 2.85 40.61 -36.25
C ASP A 261 2.18 41.99 -36.21
N SER A 262 2.34 42.78 -35.15
CA SER A 262 1.97 44.21 -35.14
C SER A 262 2.46 44.93 -33.89
N VAL A 263 2.74 46.23 -34.04
CA VAL A 263 3.08 47.14 -32.95
C VAL A 263 2.03 48.26 -32.93
N GLU A 264 1.25 48.35 -31.87
CA GLU A 264 0.35 49.49 -31.65
C GLU A 264 1.11 50.62 -30.94
N ILE A 265 1.21 51.77 -31.60
CA ILE A 265 1.73 53.00 -31.01
C ILE A 265 0.57 53.75 -30.37
N ILE A 266 0.48 53.71 -29.04
CA ILE A 266 -0.50 54.51 -28.30
C ILE A 266 0.06 55.94 -28.17
N ILE A 267 -0.41 56.85 -29.03
CA ILE A 267 -0.14 58.28 -28.87
C ILE A 267 -1.15 58.83 -27.86
N LYS A 268 -0.70 59.07 -26.63
CA LYS A 268 -1.48 59.81 -25.64
C LYS A 268 -1.41 61.30 -26.00
N HIS A 269 -2.49 61.85 -26.55
CA HIS A 269 -2.66 63.30 -26.62
C HIS A 269 -3.05 63.83 -25.24
N THR A 270 -2.17 64.61 -24.62
CA THR A 270 -2.49 65.48 -23.50
C THR A 270 -3.12 66.77 -24.04
N SER A 271 -4.37 67.02 -23.66
CA SER A 271 -5.00 68.35 -23.67
C SER A 271 -5.90 68.45 -22.46
#